data_AF-A0A1B9E258-F1
#
_entry.id   AF-A0A1B9E258-F1
#
_cell.length_a   1.000
_cell.length_b   1.000
_cell.length_c   1.000
_cell.angle_alpha   90.00
_cell.angle_beta   90.00
_cell.angle_gamma   90.00
#
_symmetry.space_group_name_H-M   'P 1'
#
loop_
_entity.id
_entity.type
_entity.pdbx_description
1 polymer ?
#
loop_
_entity_poly.entity_id
_entity_poly.type
_entity_poly.pdbx_seq_one_letter_code
_entity_poly.pdbx_strand_id
1 'polypeptide(L)'
;MTIDKKILQTKILEKLKDNYQSKIIDSDYITFKINKNSIDIEFSFRIQFHNRISFEGFKICLIEIEDKIYPLILKELNNFYSKYFGISFMRFYKPEIEFSLYEINNEEDINIYINQVIQCLKYHEKEVFPKLLDINFLAEYVGSVPFERQTEIPVGGNFPVFLFKKLAILKWGNQEERYLEYKTNTEKLIKSYSIKKPEKYKPSFKIGFENLINHLENELNPLKKNNIC
;
A
#
# COMPACT_ATOMS: atom_id res chain seq x y z
N MET A 1 15.18 -33.63 10.96
CA MET A 1 16.19 -32.55 10.79
C MET A 1 15.51 -31.25 11.17
N THR A 2 15.93 -30.59 12.25
CA THR A 2 15.29 -29.34 12.67
C THR A 2 15.73 -28.25 11.69
N ILE A 3 14.79 -27.71 10.92
CA ILE A 3 15.07 -26.63 9.99
C ILE A 3 15.39 -25.39 10.83
N ASP A 4 16.66 -24.98 10.82
CA ASP A 4 17.11 -23.75 11.46
C ASP A 4 16.64 -22.56 10.62
N LYS A 5 16.27 -21.50 11.31
CA LYS A 5 15.88 -20.20 10.77
C LYS A 5 16.89 -19.66 9.77
N LYS A 6 18.20 -19.82 10.02
CA LYS A 6 19.24 -19.40 9.07
C LYS A 6 19.17 -20.17 7.75
N ILE A 7 18.86 -21.47 7.81
CA ILE A 7 18.70 -22.30 6.61
C ILE A 7 17.50 -21.81 5.79
N LEU A 8 16.38 -21.49 6.46
CA LEU A 8 15.21 -20.90 5.80
C LEU A 8 15.56 -19.58 5.11
N GLN A 9 16.25 -18.68 5.81
CA GLN A 9 16.65 -17.39 5.26
C GLN A 9 17.49 -17.55 3.99
N THR A 10 18.52 -18.39 4.06
CA THR A 10 19.40 -18.66 2.91
C THR A 10 18.61 -19.20 1.72
N LYS A 11 17.72 -20.18 1.93
CA LYS A 11 16.92 -20.76 0.85
C LYS A 11 15.98 -19.75 0.18
N ILE A 12 15.33 -18.90 0.96
CA ILE A 12 14.46 -17.84 0.42
C ILE A 12 15.27 -16.84 -0.41
N LEU A 13 16.42 -16.42 0.12
CA LEU A 13 17.33 -15.52 -0.58
C LEU A 13 17.83 -16.13 -1.89
N GLU A 14 18.28 -17.38 -1.88
CA GLU A 14 18.76 -18.06 -3.09
C GLU A 14 17.72 -18.12 -4.21
N LYS A 15 16.44 -18.31 -3.87
CA LYS A 15 15.34 -18.41 -4.84
C LYS A 15 14.92 -17.06 -5.43
N LEU A 16 15.16 -15.96 -4.72
CA LEU A 16 14.64 -14.63 -5.07
C LEU A 16 15.73 -13.61 -5.44
N LYS A 17 16.98 -13.80 -5.03
CA LYS A 17 18.07 -12.83 -5.20
C LYS A 17 18.33 -12.41 -6.66
N ASP A 18 18.03 -13.27 -7.62
CA ASP A 18 18.30 -12.99 -9.04
C ASP A 18 17.27 -12.01 -9.64
N ASN A 19 16.08 -11.91 -9.03
CA ASN A 19 14.99 -11.08 -9.52
C ASN A 19 14.75 -9.83 -8.66
N TYR A 20 15.26 -9.81 -7.42
CA TYR A 20 14.94 -8.77 -6.45
C TYR A 20 16.19 -8.34 -5.67
N GLN A 21 16.31 -7.04 -5.42
CA GLN A 21 17.27 -6.54 -4.44
C GLN A 21 16.83 -6.97 -3.05
N SER A 22 17.70 -7.65 -2.30
CA SER A 22 17.35 -8.18 -0.98
C SER A 22 18.14 -7.53 0.13
N LYS A 23 17.52 -7.42 1.31
CA LYS A 23 18.15 -6.95 2.54
C LYS A 23 17.60 -7.74 3.72
N ILE A 24 18.51 -8.29 4.53
CA ILE A 24 18.17 -8.81 5.86
C ILE A 24 18.11 -7.60 6.80
N ILE A 25 16.96 -7.36 7.43
CA ILE A 25 16.77 -6.19 8.31
C ILE A 25 17.15 -6.53 9.74
N ASP A 26 16.74 -7.70 10.22
CA ASP A 26 17.07 -8.24 11.53
C ASP A 26 17.06 -9.79 11.47
N SER A 27 17.04 -10.46 12.62
CA SER A 27 17.03 -11.92 12.64
C SER A 27 15.77 -12.55 12.06
N ASP A 28 14.66 -11.83 11.97
CA ASP A 28 13.34 -12.36 11.62
C ASP A 28 12.93 -11.95 10.20
N TYR A 29 13.39 -10.79 9.71
CA TYR A 29 12.90 -10.23 8.46
C TYR A 29 13.88 -10.28 7.30
N ILE A 30 13.39 -10.76 6.16
CA ILE A 30 14.03 -10.63 4.86
C ILE A 30 13.14 -9.74 4.00
N THR A 31 13.69 -8.64 3.51
CA THR A 31 12.97 -7.69 2.65
C THR A 31 13.53 -7.75 1.24
N PHE A 32 12.63 -7.66 0.27
CA PHE A 32 12.91 -7.65 -1.15
C PHE A 32 12.34 -6.38 -1.78
N LYS A 33 13.05 -5.84 -2.76
CA LYS A 33 12.68 -4.64 -3.50
C LYS A 33 12.83 -4.84 -4.99
N ILE A 34 11.88 -4.27 -5.73
CA ILE A 34 11.93 -4.13 -7.18
C ILE A 34 11.45 -2.74 -7.56
N ASN A 35 12.17 -2.09 -8.47
CA ASN A 35 11.77 -0.83 -9.10
C ASN A 35 11.52 -1.13 -10.58
N LYS A 36 10.32 -0.85 -11.08
CA LYS A 36 9.95 -1.08 -12.46
C LYS A 36 8.85 -0.11 -12.89
N ASN A 37 9.00 0.52 -14.05
CA ASN A 37 7.95 1.30 -14.72
C ASN A 37 7.23 2.31 -13.79
N SER A 38 7.99 3.15 -13.07
CA SER A 38 7.43 4.13 -12.12
C SER A 38 6.71 3.54 -10.90
N ILE A 39 6.95 2.25 -10.61
CA ILE A 39 6.46 1.57 -9.42
C ILE A 39 7.66 1.07 -8.59
N ASP A 40 7.70 1.49 -7.33
CA ASP A 40 8.57 0.94 -6.30
C ASP A 40 7.77 -0.10 -5.50
N ILE A 41 8.22 -1.34 -5.47
CA ILE A 41 7.58 -2.42 -4.68
C ILE A 41 8.58 -2.92 -3.64
N GLU A 42 8.11 -3.03 -2.40
CA GLU A 42 8.79 -3.67 -1.29
C GLU A 42 7.88 -4.77 -0.72
N PHE A 43 8.44 -5.95 -0.45
CA PHE A 43 7.76 -7.01 0.28
C PHE A 43 8.72 -7.71 1.21
N SER A 44 8.21 -8.40 2.22
CA SER A 44 9.06 -9.07 3.19
C SER A 44 8.50 -10.41 3.63
N PHE A 45 9.41 -11.30 4.00
CA PHE A 45 9.11 -12.49 4.77
C PHE A 45 9.53 -12.25 6.21
N ARG A 46 8.69 -12.67 7.14
CA ARG A 46 9.03 -12.78 8.55
C ARG A 46 9.17 -14.26 8.89
N ILE A 47 10.24 -14.59 9.59
CA ILE A 47 10.49 -15.94 10.10
C ILE A 47 10.49 -15.85 11.62
N GLN A 48 9.49 -16.46 12.23
CA GLN A 48 9.29 -16.48 13.67
C GLN A 48 9.61 -17.86 14.24
N PHE A 49 10.06 -17.86 15.50
CA PHE A 49 10.50 -19.07 16.19
C PHE A 49 11.60 -19.78 15.37
N HIS A 50 11.47 -21.09 15.16
CA HIS A 50 12.44 -21.87 14.40
C HIS A 50 12.00 -22.10 12.94
N ASN A 51 10.69 -22.18 12.67
CA ASN A 51 10.19 -22.71 11.42
C ASN A 51 8.88 -22.08 10.91
N ARG A 52 8.39 -20.98 11.51
CA ARG A 52 7.17 -20.31 11.03
C ARG A 52 7.51 -19.18 10.11
N ILE A 53 6.96 -19.20 8.91
CA ILE A 53 7.17 -18.17 7.88
C ILE A 53 5.86 -17.46 7.55
N SER A 54 5.92 -16.14 7.43
CA SER A 54 4.83 -15.30 6.95
C SER A 54 5.29 -14.35 5.87
N PHE A 55 4.44 -14.13 4.87
CA PHE A 55 4.61 -13.10 3.86
C PHE A 55 3.83 -11.87 4.30
N GLU A 56 4.53 -10.76 4.49
CA GLU A 56 3.98 -9.53 5.09
C GLU A 56 3.23 -8.65 4.09
N GLY A 57 3.03 -9.14 2.86
CA GLY A 57 2.36 -8.42 1.79
C GLY A 57 3.26 -7.42 1.06
N PHE A 58 2.63 -6.56 0.27
CA PHE A 58 3.30 -5.57 -0.57
C PHE A 58 3.13 -4.16 -0.02
N LYS A 59 4.23 -3.42 -0.03
CA LYS A 59 4.27 -1.95 0.05
C LYS A 59 4.62 -1.41 -1.32
N ILE A 60 3.75 -0.56 -1.85
CA ILE A 60 3.85 -0.04 -3.21
C ILE A 60 3.92 1.47 -3.15
N CYS A 61 4.82 2.06 -3.92
CA CYS A 61 4.87 3.48 -4.21
C CYS A 61 4.68 3.67 -5.71
N LEU A 62 3.55 4.27 -6.08
CA LEU A 62 3.24 4.66 -7.46
C LEU A 62 3.83 6.06 -7.67
N ILE A 63 5.05 6.12 -8.21
CA ILE A 63 5.88 7.34 -8.24
C ILE A 63 5.12 8.49 -8.90
N GLU A 64 4.51 8.25 -10.07
CA GLU A 64 3.77 9.28 -10.81
C GLU A 64 2.59 9.86 -10.01
N ILE A 65 1.83 9.02 -9.31
CA ILE A 65 0.69 9.47 -8.49
C ILE A 65 1.19 10.20 -7.24
N GLU A 66 2.23 9.68 -6.59
CA GLU A 66 2.84 10.31 -5.41
C GLU A 66 3.42 11.69 -5.74
N ASP A 67 4.03 11.88 -6.91
CA ASP A 67 4.54 13.16 -7.39
C ASP A 67 3.42 14.20 -7.61
N LYS A 68 2.18 13.77 -7.89
CA LYS A 68 1.01 14.67 -7.99
C LYS A 68 0.37 14.94 -6.63
N ILE A 69 0.35 13.95 -5.74
CA ILE A 69 -0.29 14.08 -4.42
C ILE A 69 0.59 14.90 -3.46
N TYR A 70 1.90 14.64 -3.43
CA TYR A 70 2.81 15.25 -2.46
C TYR A 70 2.73 16.78 -2.42
N PRO A 71 2.72 17.50 -3.55
CA PRO A 71 2.60 18.97 -3.57
C PRO A 71 1.27 19.50 -2.97
N LEU A 72 0.23 18.68 -2.93
CA LEU A 72 -1.08 19.05 -2.36
C LEU A 72 -1.13 18.91 -0.84
N ILE A 73 -0.14 18.23 -0.26
CA ILE A 73 -0.06 18.06 1.19
C ILE A 73 0.67 19.25 1.79
N LEU A 74 -0.04 19.96 2.68
CA LEU A 74 0.51 21.08 3.43
C LEU A 74 1.80 20.65 4.17
N LYS A 75 2.85 21.47 4.10
CA LYS A 75 4.20 21.15 4.63
C LYS A 75 4.19 20.72 6.11
N GLU A 76 3.33 21.33 6.93
CA GLU A 76 3.10 21.02 8.35
C GLU A 76 2.59 19.59 8.58
N LEU A 77 2.08 18.94 7.53
CA LEU A 77 1.59 17.57 7.55
C LEU A 77 2.60 16.54 7.04
N ASN A 78 3.80 16.96 6.62
CA ASN A 78 4.82 16.05 6.08
C ASN A 78 5.21 14.92 7.04
N ASN A 79 5.17 15.16 8.36
CA ASN A 79 5.45 14.12 9.36
C ASN A 79 4.39 13.01 9.41
N PHE A 80 3.23 13.22 8.78
CA PHE A 80 2.18 12.20 8.64
C PHE A 80 2.20 11.56 7.25
N TYR A 81 3.10 11.98 6.36
CA TYR A 81 3.19 11.48 5.00
C TYR A 81 4.00 10.18 4.94
N SER A 82 3.53 9.23 4.13
CA SER A 82 4.34 8.11 3.64
C SER A 82 3.98 7.84 2.20
N LYS A 83 4.99 7.64 1.36
CA LYS A 83 4.82 7.34 -0.08
C LYS A 83 4.40 5.90 -0.39
N TYR A 84 4.54 5.02 0.59
CA TYR A 84 4.19 3.61 0.43
C TYR A 84 2.79 3.36 0.96
N PHE A 85 1.97 2.76 0.12
CA PHE A 85 0.68 2.20 0.49
C PHE A 85 0.71 0.67 0.46
N GLY A 86 -0.20 0.05 1.21
CA GLY A 86 -0.34 -1.40 1.22
C GLY A 86 -1.41 -1.84 0.25
N ILE A 87 -1.19 -2.98 -0.42
CA ILE A 87 -2.21 -3.63 -1.23
C ILE A 87 -2.48 -5.04 -0.68
N SER A 88 -3.76 -5.40 -0.60
CA SER A 88 -4.14 -6.75 -0.21
C SER A 88 -3.95 -7.70 -1.40
N PHE A 89 -2.93 -8.55 -1.32
CA PHE A 89 -2.66 -9.54 -2.37
C PHE A 89 -3.79 -10.59 -2.50
N MET A 90 -4.42 -10.94 -1.38
CA MET A 90 -5.53 -11.91 -1.33
C MET A 90 -6.76 -11.47 -2.14
N ARG A 91 -6.89 -10.17 -2.41
CA ARG A 91 -7.98 -9.65 -3.27
C ARG A 91 -7.78 -9.96 -4.75
N PHE A 92 -6.53 -10.19 -5.18
CA PHE A 92 -6.20 -10.40 -6.60
C PHE A 92 -5.73 -11.83 -6.88
N TYR A 93 -5.02 -12.43 -5.94
CA TYR A 93 -4.48 -13.78 -6.04
C TYR A 93 -5.00 -14.61 -4.88
N LYS A 94 -5.61 -15.75 -5.19
CA LYS A 94 -6.08 -16.72 -4.19
C LYS A 94 -5.05 -17.84 -4.08
N PRO A 95 -4.17 -17.83 -3.05
CA PRO A 95 -3.18 -18.87 -2.88
C PRO A 95 -3.84 -20.18 -2.42
N GLU A 96 -3.17 -21.31 -2.68
CA GLU A 96 -3.62 -22.63 -2.20
C GLU A 96 -3.24 -22.85 -0.74
N ILE A 97 -2.18 -22.19 -0.26
CA ILE A 97 -1.78 -22.18 1.16
C ILE A 97 -1.93 -20.80 1.78
N GLU A 98 -2.02 -20.78 3.11
CA GLU A 98 -2.02 -19.54 3.86
C GLU A 98 -0.61 -18.95 3.94
N PHE A 99 -0.45 -17.72 3.41
CA PHE A 99 0.82 -17.01 3.47
C PHE A 99 1.07 -16.29 4.80
N SER A 100 0.03 -16.02 5.59
CA SER A 100 0.11 -15.27 6.86
C SER A 100 0.77 -16.04 7.99
N LEU A 101 0.73 -17.39 7.97
CA LEU A 101 1.41 -18.22 8.95
C LEU A 101 1.53 -19.66 8.44
N TYR A 102 2.72 -20.03 7.95
CA TYR A 102 2.99 -21.38 7.45
C TYR A 102 4.11 -22.02 8.27
N GLU A 103 3.88 -23.23 8.78
CA GLU A 103 4.85 -23.96 9.59
C GLU A 103 5.65 -24.93 8.73
N ILE A 104 6.97 -24.76 8.69
CA ILE A 104 7.88 -25.58 7.89
C ILE A 104 8.33 -26.79 8.70
N ASN A 105 8.00 -27.99 8.26
CA ASN A 105 8.39 -29.24 8.92
C ASN A 105 9.54 -29.94 8.20
N ASN A 106 9.66 -29.72 6.89
CA ASN A 106 10.65 -30.37 6.04
C ASN A 106 11.05 -29.45 4.85
N GLU A 107 12.00 -29.91 4.03
CA GLU A 107 12.50 -29.11 2.90
C GLU A 107 11.49 -28.99 1.74
N GLU A 108 10.59 -29.96 1.59
CA GLU A 108 9.49 -29.90 0.61
C GLU A 108 8.53 -28.75 0.93
N ASP A 109 8.19 -28.55 2.21
CA ASP A 109 7.37 -27.43 2.69
C ASP A 109 7.95 -26.07 2.30
N ILE A 110 9.28 -25.91 2.38
CA ILE A 110 9.99 -24.68 1.95
C ILE A 110 9.75 -24.44 0.47
N ASN A 111 9.93 -25.48 -0.35
CA ASN A 111 9.78 -25.38 -1.80
C ASN A 111 8.33 -25.08 -2.18
N ILE A 112 7.34 -25.75 -1.57
CA ILE A 112 5.91 -25.48 -1.79
C ILE A 112 5.60 -24.03 -1.46
N TYR A 113 6.00 -23.56 -0.28
CA TYR A 113 5.73 -22.21 0.17
C TYR A 113 6.36 -21.15 -0.75
N ILE A 114 7.66 -21.25 -1.00
CA ILE A 114 8.37 -20.28 -1.85
C ILE A 114 7.84 -20.31 -3.28
N ASN A 115 7.53 -21.48 -3.84
CA ASN A 115 7.01 -21.57 -5.20
C ASN A 115 5.64 -20.91 -5.34
N GLN A 116 4.73 -21.10 -4.40
CA GLN A 116 3.43 -20.42 -4.41
C GLN A 116 3.58 -18.91 -4.24
N VAL A 117 4.49 -18.45 -3.37
CA VAL A 117 4.77 -17.01 -3.24
C VAL A 117 5.34 -16.46 -4.55
N ILE A 118 6.26 -17.16 -5.22
CA ILE A 118 6.79 -16.75 -6.53
C ILE A 118 5.68 -16.68 -7.58
N GLN A 119 4.73 -17.62 -7.60
CA GLN A 119 3.57 -17.56 -8.49
C GLN A 119 2.70 -16.33 -8.20
N CYS A 120 2.44 -16.04 -6.92
CA CYS A 120 1.75 -14.84 -6.49
C CYS A 120 2.48 -13.56 -6.93
N LEU A 121 3.81 -13.50 -6.74
CA LEU A 121 4.65 -12.37 -7.17
C LEU A 121 4.54 -12.15 -8.68
N LYS A 122 4.76 -13.20 -9.49
CA LYS A 122 4.67 -13.14 -10.95
C LYS A 122 3.29 -12.72 -11.43
N TYR A 123 2.22 -13.21 -10.79
CA TYR A 123 0.86 -12.79 -11.10
C TYR A 123 0.67 -11.30 -10.84
N HIS A 124 1.08 -10.80 -9.67
CA HIS A 124 0.91 -9.37 -9.34
C HIS A 124 1.74 -8.46 -10.25
N GLU A 125 3.00 -8.82 -10.51
CA GLU A 125 3.86 -8.05 -11.41
C GLU A 125 3.33 -7.94 -12.83
N LYS A 126 2.69 -9.01 -13.32
CA LYS A 126 2.16 -9.05 -14.68
C LYS A 126 0.75 -8.46 -14.78
N GLU A 127 -0.13 -8.81 -13.85
CA GLU A 127 -1.58 -8.60 -14.01
C GLU A 127 -2.14 -7.47 -13.12
N VAL A 128 -1.46 -7.11 -12.02
CA VAL A 128 -1.99 -6.19 -11.01
C VAL A 128 -1.22 -4.87 -11.00
N PHE A 129 0.08 -4.88 -10.76
CA PHE A 129 0.87 -3.66 -10.60
C PHE A 129 0.79 -2.71 -11.80
N PRO A 130 0.84 -3.18 -13.07
CA PRO A 130 0.67 -2.30 -14.21
C PRO A 130 -0.69 -1.58 -14.23
N LYS A 131 -1.76 -2.22 -13.73
CA LYS A 131 -3.10 -1.63 -13.67
C LYS A 131 -3.22 -0.57 -12.59
N LEU A 132 -2.41 -0.64 -11.52
CA LEU A 132 -2.41 0.38 -10.45
C LEU A 132 -1.94 1.75 -10.94
N LEU A 133 -1.24 1.82 -12.07
CA LEU A 133 -0.87 3.09 -12.71
C LEU A 133 -2.06 3.78 -13.40
N ASP A 134 -3.12 3.02 -13.73
CA ASP A 134 -4.37 3.61 -14.19
C ASP A 134 -5.14 4.16 -12.99
N ILE A 135 -5.32 5.48 -12.96
CA ILE A 135 -6.01 6.17 -11.89
C ILE A 135 -7.46 5.71 -11.72
N ASN A 136 -8.15 5.31 -12.79
CA ASN A 136 -9.53 4.81 -12.67
C ASN A 136 -9.56 3.46 -11.97
N PHE A 137 -8.69 2.54 -12.36
CA PHE A 137 -8.58 1.23 -11.71
C PHE A 137 -8.15 1.36 -10.25
N LEU A 138 -7.17 2.22 -9.95
CA LEU A 138 -6.74 2.48 -8.58
C LEU A 138 -7.87 3.06 -7.74
N ALA A 139 -8.66 3.99 -8.30
CA ALA A 139 -9.79 4.58 -7.60
C ALA A 139 -10.92 3.60 -7.38
N GLU A 140 -11.23 2.71 -8.33
CA GLU A 140 -12.17 1.61 -8.13
C GLU A 140 -11.71 0.70 -6.99
N TYR A 141 -10.41 0.35 -6.97
CA TYR A 141 -9.85 -0.45 -5.89
C TYR A 141 -9.99 0.25 -4.53
N VAL A 142 -9.51 1.49 -4.41
CA VAL A 142 -9.61 2.28 -3.16
C VAL A 142 -11.07 2.53 -2.79
N GLY A 143 -11.94 2.74 -3.76
CA GLY A 143 -13.36 3.03 -3.58
C GLY A 143 -14.25 1.81 -3.35
N SER A 144 -13.70 0.60 -3.47
CA SER A 144 -14.38 -0.64 -3.13
C SER A 144 -14.68 -0.78 -1.62
N VAL A 145 -14.04 0.03 -0.77
CA VAL A 145 -14.28 0.03 0.68
C VAL A 145 -15.00 1.31 1.14
N PRO A 146 -16.11 1.17 1.88
CA PRO A 146 -16.80 2.33 2.45
C PRO A 146 -15.93 3.02 3.50
N PHE A 147 -16.26 4.28 3.83
CA PHE A 147 -15.47 5.09 4.75
C PHE A 147 -15.31 4.43 6.12
N GLU A 148 -16.35 3.76 6.62
CA GLU A 148 -16.30 3.06 7.92
C GLU A 148 -15.22 1.99 7.97
N ARG A 149 -14.87 1.42 6.81
CA ARG A 149 -13.85 0.39 6.65
C ARG A 149 -12.62 0.91 5.93
N GLN A 150 -12.37 2.22 6.02
CA GLN A 150 -11.28 2.88 5.31
C GLN A 150 -9.89 2.29 5.63
N THR A 151 -9.69 1.66 6.79
CA THR A 151 -8.39 1.05 7.15
C THR A 151 -8.10 -0.25 6.40
N GLU A 152 -9.10 -0.87 5.75
CA GLU A 152 -8.91 -2.12 4.99
C GLU A 152 -8.00 -1.92 3.76
N ILE A 153 -7.96 -0.71 3.18
CA ILE A 153 -7.05 -0.36 2.08
C ILE A 153 -6.17 0.82 2.55
N PRO A 154 -4.97 0.55 3.08
CA PRO A 154 -4.08 1.58 3.55
C PRO A 154 -3.40 2.29 2.37
N VAL A 155 -3.68 3.58 2.14
CA VAL A 155 -3.05 4.38 1.06
C VAL A 155 -1.79 5.14 1.50
N GLY A 156 -1.14 4.66 2.56
CA GLY A 156 0.07 5.26 3.11
C GLY A 156 -0.20 6.53 3.93
N GLY A 157 0.69 6.76 4.89
CA GLY A 157 0.64 7.89 5.80
C GLY A 157 -0.25 7.65 7.02
N ASN A 158 -0.23 8.61 7.94
CA ASN A 158 -1.03 8.62 9.15
C ASN A 158 -2.18 9.62 9.02
N PHE A 159 -3.15 9.54 9.93
CA PHE A 159 -4.23 10.52 9.97
C PHE A 159 -3.65 11.95 10.11
N PRO A 160 -4.11 12.93 9.31
CA PRO A 160 -5.19 12.86 8.33
C PRO A 160 -4.74 12.57 6.88
N VAL A 161 -3.43 12.54 6.62
CA VAL A 161 -2.86 12.48 5.28
C VAL A 161 -3.32 11.27 4.48
N PHE A 162 -3.44 10.08 5.09
CA PHE A 162 -3.94 8.94 4.32
C PHE A 162 -5.36 9.18 3.76
N LEU A 163 -6.24 9.90 4.48
CA LEU A 163 -7.58 10.25 3.96
C LEU A 163 -7.47 11.25 2.81
N PHE A 164 -6.53 12.18 2.89
CA PHE A 164 -6.27 13.16 1.83
C PHE A 164 -5.84 12.47 0.55
N LYS A 165 -4.96 11.48 0.66
CA LYS A 165 -4.57 10.64 -0.47
C LYS A 165 -5.76 9.90 -1.08
N LYS A 166 -6.64 9.31 -0.26
CA LYS A 166 -7.86 8.65 -0.76
C LYS A 166 -8.76 9.62 -1.51
N LEU A 167 -8.96 10.83 -0.97
CA LEU A 167 -9.78 11.85 -1.63
C LEU A 167 -9.23 12.21 -3.01
N ALA A 168 -7.92 12.43 -3.12
CA ALA A 168 -7.28 12.73 -4.41
C ALA A 168 -7.46 11.58 -5.40
N ILE A 169 -7.18 10.34 -4.98
CA ILE A 169 -7.33 9.14 -5.83
C ILE A 169 -8.78 8.99 -6.30
N LEU A 170 -9.75 9.06 -5.39
CA LEU A 170 -11.17 8.91 -5.70
C LEU A 170 -11.66 10.01 -6.65
N LYS A 171 -11.27 11.26 -6.42
CA LYS A 171 -11.66 12.37 -7.29
C LYS A 171 -11.07 12.22 -8.69
N TRP A 172 -9.77 11.92 -8.78
CA TRP A 172 -9.11 11.79 -10.07
C TRP A 172 -9.55 10.56 -10.86
N GLY A 173 -9.91 9.46 -10.21
CA GLY A 173 -10.47 8.28 -10.88
C GLY A 173 -12.00 8.30 -11.05
N ASN A 174 -12.62 9.47 -10.98
CA ASN A 174 -14.05 9.70 -11.21
C ASN A 174 -15.01 8.85 -10.33
N GLN A 175 -14.62 8.52 -9.10
CA GLN A 175 -15.46 7.81 -8.13
C GLN A 175 -16.30 8.79 -7.30
N GLU A 176 -17.19 9.54 -7.94
CA GLU A 176 -17.84 10.73 -7.33
C GLU A 176 -18.64 10.42 -6.06
N GLU A 177 -19.49 9.38 -6.07
CA GLU A 177 -20.28 9.00 -4.89
C GLU A 177 -19.37 8.69 -3.68
N ARG A 178 -18.34 7.88 -3.91
CA ARG A 178 -17.39 7.51 -2.87
C ARG A 178 -16.52 8.70 -2.43
N TYR A 179 -16.14 9.58 -3.36
CA TYR A 179 -15.43 10.82 -3.05
C TYR A 179 -16.27 11.71 -2.12
N LEU A 180 -17.56 11.91 -2.40
CA LEU A 180 -18.46 12.72 -1.58
C LEU A 180 -18.66 12.13 -0.17
N GLU A 181 -18.80 10.80 -0.07
CA GLU A 181 -18.84 10.10 1.21
C GLU A 181 -17.55 10.35 2.01
N TYR A 182 -16.39 10.13 1.39
CA TYR A 182 -15.11 10.33 2.05
C TYR A 182 -14.88 11.79 2.42
N LYS A 183 -15.27 12.75 1.58
CA LYS A 183 -15.14 14.19 1.85
C LYS A 183 -15.93 14.56 3.10
N THR A 184 -17.20 14.19 3.13
CA THR A 184 -18.11 14.48 4.24
C THR A 184 -17.63 13.87 5.55
N ASN A 185 -17.25 12.59 5.53
CA ASN A 185 -16.85 11.90 6.75
C ASN A 185 -15.44 12.25 7.21
N THR A 186 -14.53 12.61 6.30
CA THR A 186 -13.21 13.15 6.66
C THR A 186 -13.35 14.48 7.40
N GLU A 187 -14.21 15.38 6.92
CA GLU A 187 -14.47 16.65 7.60
C GLU A 187 -15.04 16.44 9.01
N LYS A 188 -16.05 15.57 9.14
CA LYS A 188 -16.63 15.20 10.45
C LYS A 188 -15.58 14.61 11.38
N LEU A 189 -14.71 13.74 10.86
CA LEU A 189 -13.66 13.10 11.65
C LEU A 189 -12.62 14.12 12.14
N ILE A 190 -12.18 15.05 11.28
CA ILE A 190 -11.25 16.13 11.68
C ILE A 190 -11.87 17.00 12.79
N LYS A 191 -13.14 17.41 12.63
CA LYS A 191 -13.87 18.17 13.66
C LYS A 191 -13.95 17.39 14.98
N SER A 192 -14.37 16.13 14.91
CA SER A 192 -14.43 15.23 16.08
C SER A 192 -13.06 15.05 16.75
N TYR A 193 -11.98 14.93 15.96
CA TYR A 193 -10.62 14.77 16.46
C TYR A 193 -10.15 16.00 17.24
N SER A 194 -10.51 17.21 16.78
CA SER A 194 -10.19 18.45 17.50
C SER A 194 -10.83 18.54 18.89
N ILE A 195 -11.95 17.85 19.10
CA ILE A 195 -12.68 17.83 20.38
C ILE A 195 -12.21 16.66 21.25
N LYS A 196 -12.09 15.46 20.67
CA LYS A 196 -11.82 14.22 21.40
C LYS A 196 -10.34 14.00 21.70
N LYS A 197 -9.44 14.58 20.90
CA LYS A 197 -7.98 14.42 20.99
C LYS A 197 -7.28 15.77 20.73
N PRO A 198 -7.62 16.84 21.48
CA PRO A 198 -7.10 18.18 21.24
C PRO A 198 -5.56 18.24 21.32
N GLU A 199 -4.95 17.38 22.13
CA GLU A 199 -3.49 17.29 22.30
C GLU A 199 -2.76 16.72 21.07
N LYS A 200 -3.46 15.94 20.23
CA LYS A 200 -2.92 15.38 18.99
C LYS A 200 -3.38 16.15 17.76
N TYR A 201 -4.39 16.99 17.89
CA TYR A 201 -4.92 17.80 16.81
C TYR A 201 -3.95 18.93 16.44
N LYS A 202 -3.88 19.24 15.15
CA LYS A 202 -3.19 20.44 14.65
C LYS A 202 -4.15 21.24 13.77
N PRO A 203 -4.18 22.58 13.85
CA PRO A 203 -4.98 23.41 12.94
C PRO A 203 -4.72 23.11 11.46
N SER A 204 -3.49 22.70 11.12
CA SER A 204 -3.10 22.26 9.79
C SER A 204 -3.91 21.09 9.24
N PHE A 205 -4.60 20.30 10.08
CA PHE A 205 -5.47 19.22 9.62
C PHE A 205 -6.68 19.79 8.88
N LYS A 206 -7.34 20.79 9.45
CA LYS A 206 -8.50 21.44 8.82
C LYS A 206 -8.06 22.26 7.60
N ILE A 207 -7.01 23.08 7.76
CA ILE A 207 -6.49 23.93 6.67
C ILE A 207 -6.03 23.05 5.50
N GLY A 208 -5.28 21.99 5.76
CA GLY A 208 -4.82 21.05 4.72
C GLY A 208 -5.97 20.35 4.00
N PHE A 209 -7.03 19.97 4.73
CA PHE A 209 -8.25 19.42 4.12
C PHE A 209 -8.94 20.42 3.21
N GLU A 210 -9.19 21.65 3.68
CA GLU A 210 -9.85 22.70 2.90
C GLU A 210 -9.06 23.05 1.64
N ASN A 211 -7.73 23.19 1.75
CA ASN A 211 -6.84 23.45 0.62
C ASN A 211 -6.91 22.32 -0.42
N LEU A 212 -6.87 21.06 0.03
CA LEU A 212 -6.97 19.90 -0.84
C LEU A 212 -8.32 19.87 -1.58
N ILE A 213 -9.43 20.02 -0.86
CA ILE A 213 -10.77 20.01 -1.47
C ILE A 213 -10.89 21.13 -2.50
N ASN A 214 -10.43 22.34 -2.17
CA ASN A 214 -10.45 23.46 -3.10
C ASN A 214 -9.66 23.16 -4.38
N HIS A 215 -8.46 22.57 -4.26
CA HIS A 215 -7.67 22.15 -5.42
C HIS A 215 -8.41 21.08 -6.26
N LEU A 216 -8.88 20.01 -5.61
CA LEU A 216 -9.51 18.87 -6.27
C LEU A 216 -10.83 19.23 -7.00
N GLU A 217 -11.52 20.28 -6.57
CA GLU A 217 -12.82 20.69 -7.14
C GLU A 217 -12.71 21.81 -8.17
N ASN A 218 -11.62 22.59 -8.16
CA ASN A 218 -11.46 23.73 -9.05
C ASN A 218 -10.32 23.59 -10.07
N GLU A 219 -9.40 22.66 -9.87
CA GLU A 219 -8.29 22.42 -10.80
C GLU A 219 -8.51 21.16 -11.65
N LEU A 220 -7.85 21.13 -12.82
CA LEU A 220 -7.92 19.99 -13.72
C LEU A 220 -7.19 18.78 -13.13
N ASN A 221 -7.74 17.59 -13.36
CA ASN A 221 -7.09 16.34 -12.97
C ASN A 221 -5.74 16.19 -13.70
N PRO A 222 -4.60 16.15 -12.98
CA PRO A 222 -3.27 16.09 -13.58
C PRO A 222 -2.96 14.74 -14.25
N LEU A 223 -3.80 13.72 -14.05
CA LEU A 223 -3.66 12.37 -14.60
C LEU A 223 -4.61 12.10 -15.77
N LYS A 224 -5.53 13.03 -16.09
CA LYS A 224 -6.27 12.96 -17.34
C LYS A 224 -5.31 13.29 -18.47
N LYS A 225 -4.99 12.30 -19.33
CA LYS A 225 -4.38 12.60 -20.62
C LYS A 225 -5.38 13.47 -21.39
N ASN A 226 -4.97 14.69 -21.72
CA ASN A 226 -5.68 15.54 -22.66
C ASN A 226 -5.73 14.78 -24.00
N ASN A 227 -6.83 14.07 -24.26
CA ASN A 227 -7.18 13.66 -25.61
C ASN A 227 -7.65 14.92 -26.35
N ILE A 228 -6.71 15.79 -26.70
CA ILE A 228 -6.91 16.77 -27.77
C ILE A 228 -6.50 16.01 -29.04
N CYS A 229 -7.48 15.43 -29.70
CA CYS A 229 -7.45 15.19 -31.14
C CYS A 229 -8.31 16.26 -31.80
#